data_AF-A0A015LMX9-F1
#
_entry.id   AF-A0A015LMX9-F1
#
_cell.length_a   1.000
_cell.length_b   1.000
_cell.length_c   1.000
_cell.angle_alpha   90.00
_cell.angle_beta   90.00
_cell.angle_gamma   90.00
#
_symmetry.space_group_name_H-M   'P 1'
#
loop_
_entity.id
_entity.type
_entity.pdbx_description
1 polymer ?
#
loop_
_entity_poly.entity_id
_entity_poly.type
_entity_poly.pdbx_seq_one_letter_code
_entity_poly.pdbx_strand_id
1 'polypeptide(L)'
;MSDIMEIHEKYKTPTHYKNFISTIVLTNENALRVKNDDRHTVFLDVSPSCKGDLEYFKKLGDAMKYLGASEAFYAYLRAIADAYPDFNGNPPPMTTSKQDHIISTLPPLFQFIKDTYLIVKNHINDLPVQEFYRVYTSYCETHHITPLSKINASRILSNELSIKSKKMRIDEIDIKGIDTDTPEKPASDLKALEKFLAKIYNPANKSQVQEKSAEKKPAPVEEKPTEEKLAPVVHKAAPPVLPKPVFGK
;
A
#
# COMPACT_ATOMS: atom_id res chain seq x y z
N MET A 1 -12.31 -10.91 7.63
CA MET A 1 -12.20 -12.36 7.90
C MET A 1 -13.50 -12.83 8.53
N SER A 2 -13.86 -14.11 8.40
CA SER A 2 -15.02 -14.63 9.13
C SER A 2 -14.73 -14.65 10.63
N ASP A 3 -15.76 -14.39 11.43
CA ASP A 3 -15.68 -14.44 12.90
C ASP A 3 -15.48 -15.87 13.44
N ILE A 4 -15.74 -16.87 12.59
CA ILE A 4 -15.60 -18.28 12.89
C ILE A 4 -14.62 -18.90 11.90
N MET A 5 -13.64 -19.65 12.42
CA MET A 5 -12.71 -20.46 11.66
C MET A 5 -13.06 -21.94 11.87
N GLU A 6 -13.18 -22.68 10.77
CA GLU A 6 -13.32 -24.13 10.78
C GLU A 6 -11.94 -24.78 10.62
N ILE A 7 -11.57 -25.67 11.55
CA ILE A 7 -10.29 -26.38 11.55
C ILE A 7 -10.54 -27.84 11.18
N HIS A 8 -9.87 -28.28 10.11
CA HIS A 8 -9.87 -29.66 9.62
C HIS A 8 -8.54 -30.32 10.01
N GLU A 9 -8.52 -31.02 11.13
CA GLU A 9 -7.37 -31.81 11.54
C GLU A 9 -7.40 -33.19 10.89
N LYS A 10 -6.22 -33.74 10.57
CA LYS A 10 -6.10 -35.04 9.91
C LYS A 10 -6.80 -36.14 10.73
N TYR A 11 -7.70 -36.88 10.09
CA TYR A 11 -8.51 -37.97 10.69
C TYR A 11 -9.42 -37.56 11.85
N LYS A 12 -9.74 -36.27 11.99
CA LYS A 12 -10.68 -35.80 13.01
C LYS A 12 -11.87 -35.13 12.35
N THR A 13 -12.97 -35.05 13.07
CA THR A 13 -14.14 -34.28 12.63
C THR A 13 -13.82 -32.78 12.65
N PRO A 14 -14.27 -32.02 11.64
CA PRO A 14 -14.08 -30.57 11.61
C PRO A 14 -14.63 -29.88 12.85
N THR A 15 -13.92 -28.86 13.33
CA THR A 15 -14.28 -28.11 14.54
C THR A 15 -14.34 -26.61 14.24
N HIS A 16 -15.25 -25.90 14.90
CA HIS A 16 -15.49 -24.48 14.68
C HIS A 16 -15.01 -23.68 15.90
N TYR A 17 -14.19 -22.65 15.66
CA TYR A 17 -13.65 -21.78 16.70
C TYR A 17 -13.89 -20.31 16.34
N LYS A 18 -13.98 -19.45 17.36
CA LYS A 18 -13.90 -18.01 17.13
C LYS A 18 -12.54 -17.69 16.50
N ASN A 19 -12.55 -16.92 15.42
CA ASN A 19 -11.34 -16.52 14.74
C ASN A 19 -10.64 -15.39 15.51
N PHE A 20 -9.40 -15.63 15.93
CA PHE A 20 -8.53 -14.65 16.60
C PHE A 20 -7.19 -14.49 15.86
N ILE A 21 -7.10 -14.96 14.61
CA ILE A 21 -5.85 -14.96 13.86
C ILE A 21 -5.50 -13.55 13.40
N SER A 22 -4.24 -13.17 13.65
CA SER A 22 -3.56 -12.06 12.99
C SER A 22 -2.37 -12.62 12.23
N THR A 23 -2.16 -12.18 11.00
CA THR A 23 -1.15 -12.73 10.10
C THR A 23 -0.08 -11.69 9.78
N ILE A 24 1.18 -12.06 9.98
CA ILE A 24 2.34 -11.31 9.51
C ILE A 24 2.90 -12.07 8.30
N VAL A 25 3.04 -11.39 7.16
CA VAL A 25 3.57 -11.96 5.92
C VAL A 25 4.92 -11.32 5.62
N LEU A 26 5.96 -12.15 5.49
CA LEU A 26 7.30 -11.73 5.07
C LEU A 26 7.54 -12.32 3.68
N THR A 27 7.85 -11.46 2.70
CA THR A 27 8.06 -11.87 1.32
C THR A 27 9.06 -10.96 0.63
N ASN A 28 9.88 -11.54 -0.25
CA ASN A 28 10.76 -10.80 -1.16
C ASN A 28 10.10 -10.55 -2.53
N GLU A 29 8.91 -11.13 -2.74
CA GLU A 29 8.14 -11.09 -3.98
C GLU A 29 6.74 -10.53 -3.76
N ASN A 30 6.04 -10.25 -4.86
CA ASN A 30 4.66 -9.79 -4.88
C ASN A 30 3.68 -10.94 -4.58
N ALA A 31 3.69 -11.45 -3.35
CA ALA A 31 2.95 -12.65 -2.94
C ALA A 31 1.44 -12.43 -2.74
N LEU A 32 1.02 -11.18 -2.50
CA LEU A 32 -0.37 -10.85 -2.21
C LEU A 32 -0.96 -9.99 -3.34
N ARG A 33 -2.21 -10.19 -3.72
CA ARG A 33 -2.93 -9.22 -4.56
C ARG A 33 -3.75 -8.32 -3.66
N VAL A 34 -3.45 -7.03 -3.66
CA VAL A 34 -4.10 -6.06 -2.78
C VAL A 34 -4.78 -5.00 -3.65
N LYS A 35 -6.03 -4.70 -3.32
CA LYS A 35 -6.80 -3.65 -3.98
C LYS A 35 -6.61 -2.33 -3.23
N ASN A 36 -6.89 -1.24 -3.92
CA ASN A 36 -6.76 0.10 -3.35
C ASN A 36 -7.71 0.37 -2.17
N ASP A 37 -8.90 -0.22 -2.18
CA ASP A 37 -9.89 -0.15 -1.11
C ASP A 37 -9.70 -1.23 -0.03
N ASP A 38 -8.58 -1.97 -0.06
CA ASP A 38 -8.31 -2.99 0.93
C ASP A 38 -8.11 -2.38 2.33
N ARG A 39 -8.92 -2.87 3.27
CA ARG A 39 -8.92 -2.46 4.67
C ARG A 39 -8.30 -3.50 5.62
N HIS A 40 -7.73 -4.57 5.08
CA HIS A 40 -7.24 -5.69 5.89
C HIS A 40 -5.72 -5.76 5.97
N THR A 41 -5.01 -5.11 5.03
CA THR A 41 -3.57 -5.24 4.91
C THR A 41 -2.87 -3.90 5.15
N VAL A 42 -1.86 -3.94 6.03
CA VAL A 42 -0.88 -2.88 6.26
C VAL A 42 0.42 -3.28 5.56
N PHE A 43 0.95 -2.41 4.71
CA PHE A 43 2.32 -2.54 4.18
C PHE A 43 3.20 -1.58 4.95
N LEU A 44 4.26 -2.08 5.55
CA LEU A 44 5.21 -1.25 6.28
C LEU A 44 6.23 -0.66 5.31
N ASP A 45 6.47 0.65 5.40
CA ASP A 45 7.57 1.30 4.71
C ASP A 45 8.88 0.96 5.44
N VAL A 46 9.76 0.20 4.78
CA VAL A 46 11.01 -0.29 5.37
C VAL A 46 12.20 0.36 4.68
N SER A 47 13.14 0.87 5.49
CA SER A 47 14.39 1.44 4.97
C SER A 47 15.33 0.36 4.44
N PRO A 48 15.98 0.58 3.29
CA PRO A 48 17.03 -0.31 2.79
C PRO A 48 18.39 -0.11 3.49
N SER A 49 18.51 0.81 4.46
CA SER A 49 19.78 1.26 5.04
C SER A 49 20.66 0.14 5.62
N CYS A 50 20.07 -0.93 6.14
CA CYS A 50 20.81 -2.06 6.70
C CYS A 50 20.92 -3.24 5.74
N LYS A 51 20.49 -3.10 4.47
CA LYS A 51 20.51 -4.20 3.50
C LYS A 51 21.95 -4.62 3.22
N GLY A 52 22.26 -5.88 3.50
CA GLY A 52 23.61 -6.45 3.33
C GLY A 52 24.56 -6.21 4.51
N ASP A 53 24.14 -5.51 5.57
CA ASP A 53 24.95 -5.32 6.78
C ASP A 53 24.92 -6.59 7.65
N LEU A 54 25.79 -7.54 7.31
CA LEU A 54 25.88 -8.82 7.99
C LEU A 54 26.31 -8.68 9.47
N GLU A 55 27.14 -7.70 9.79
CA GLU A 55 27.62 -7.49 11.16
C GLU A 55 26.52 -6.94 12.06
N TYR A 56 25.71 -6.00 11.56
CA TYR A 56 24.52 -5.54 12.26
C TYR A 56 23.56 -6.70 12.56
N PHE A 57 23.22 -7.50 11.55
CA PHE A 57 22.28 -8.61 11.74
C PHE A 57 22.83 -9.73 12.62
N LYS A 58 24.15 -9.95 12.62
CA LYS A 58 24.80 -10.87 13.57
C LYS A 58 24.64 -10.40 15.01
N LYS A 59 24.96 -9.13 15.29
CA LYS A 59 24.78 -8.53 16.63
C LYS A 59 23.32 -8.57 17.07
N LEU A 60 22.39 -8.26 16.17
CA LEU A 60 20.96 -8.35 16.44
C LEU A 60 20.53 -9.79 16.76
N GLY A 61 20.99 -10.75 15.95
CA GLY A 61 20.75 -12.17 16.16
C GLY A 61 21.27 -12.67 17.51
N ASP A 62 22.44 -12.22 17.93
CA ASP A 62 23.00 -12.57 19.24
C ASP A 62 22.25 -11.90 20.40
N ALA A 63 21.82 -10.65 20.25
CA ALA A 63 21.01 -9.96 21.25
C ALA A 63 19.65 -10.65 21.47
N MET A 64 19.01 -11.15 20.41
CA MET A 64 17.73 -11.87 20.50
C MET A 64 17.83 -13.21 21.24
N LYS A 65 19.03 -13.79 21.38
CA LYS A 65 19.23 -15.05 22.13
C LYS A 65 19.22 -14.84 23.64
N TYR A 66 19.32 -13.60 24.12
CA TYR A 66 19.29 -13.31 25.54
C TYR A 66 17.91 -13.65 26.12
N LEU A 67 17.87 -14.43 27.20
CA LEU A 67 16.63 -14.98 27.76
C LEU A 67 15.58 -13.91 28.12
N GLY A 68 16.02 -12.72 28.54
CA GLY A 68 15.13 -11.61 28.87
C GLY A 68 14.72 -10.70 27.70
N ALA A 69 15.25 -10.92 26.49
CA ALA A 69 14.99 -10.03 25.36
C ALA A 69 13.52 -10.09 24.92
N SER A 70 12.93 -11.29 24.86
CA SER A 70 11.52 -11.48 24.52
C SER A 70 10.58 -10.93 25.59
N GLU A 71 10.91 -11.13 26.86
CA GLU A 71 10.15 -10.60 27.99
C GLU A 71 10.15 -9.07 28.01
N ALA A 72 11.33 -8.46 27.82
CA ALA A 72 11.47 -7.01 27.73
C ALA A 72 10.69 -6.44 26.54
N PHE A 73 10.75 -7.10 25.37
CA PHE A 73 9.99 -6.70 24.19
C PHE A 73 8.47 -6.82 24.43
N TYR A 74 8.01 -7.90 25.06
CA TYR A 74 6.61 -8.07 25.40
C TYR A 74 6.12 -7.02 26.40
N ALA A 75 6.91 -6.72 27.44
CA ALA A 75 6.59 -5.68 28.42
C ALA A 75 6.48 -4.30 27.75
N TYR A 76 7.37 -4.01 26.79
CA TYR A 76 7.29 -2.79 25.98
C TYR A 76 5.99 -2.72 25.16
N LEU A 77 5.60 -3.80 24.47
CA LEU A 77 4.34 -3.85 23.72
C LEU A 77 3.11 -3.72 24.63
N ARG A 78 3.13 -4.33 25.82
CA ARG A 78 2.08 -4.19 26.82
C ARG A 78 1.92 -2.75 27.28
N ALA A 79 3.03 -2.08 27.59
CA ALA A 79 3.01 -0.67 27.99
C ALA A 79 2.39 0.23 26.91
N ILE A 80 2.64 -0.06 25.62
CA ILE A 80 1.99 0.65 24.51
C ILE A 80 0.49 0.37 24.49
N ALA A 81 0.09 -0.90 24.58
CA ALA A 81 -1.33 -1.27 24.55
C ALA A 81 -2.11 -0.64 25.71
N ASP A 82 -1.53 -0.63 26.92
CA ASP A 82 -2.13 -0.04 28.11
C ASP A 82 -2.21 1.51 28.00
N ALA A 83 -1.27 2.15 27.29
CA ALA A 83 -1.27 3.60 27.05
C ALA A 83 -2.31 4.05 26.01
N TYR A 84 -2.70 3.16 25.09
CA TYR A 84 -3.63 3.47 23.99
C TYR A 84 -4.77 2.45 23.92
N PRO A 85 -5.66 2.40 24.94
CA PRO A 85 -6.73 1.40 25.02
C PRO A 85 -7.76 1.52 23.89
N ASP A 86 -7.94 2.73 23.35
CA ASP A 86 -8.91 3.02 22.29
C ASP A 86 -8.30 2.92 20.88
N PHE A 87 -7.07 2.41 20.75
CA PHE A 87 -6.42 2.30 19.44
C PHE A 87 -7.23 1.39 18.50
N ASN A 88 -7.65 1.96 17.38
CA ASN A 88 -8.27 1.22 16.28
C ASN A 88 -7.35 1.27 15.06
N GLY A 89 -6.79 0.12 14.69
CA GLY A 89 -5.94 -0.02 13.50
C GLY A 89 -6.69 0.06 12.16
N ASN A 90 -7.99 0.34 12.16
CA ASN A 90 -8.82 0.42 10.97
C ASN A 90 -9.31 1.86 10.67
N PRO A 91 -9.27 2.31 9.41
CA PRO A 91 -8.67 1.62 8.27
C PRO A 91 -7.13 1.68 8.33
N PRO A 92 -6.44 0.69 7.74
CA PRO A 92 -4.99 0.71 7.65
C PRO A 92 -4.51 1.91 6.81
N PRO A 93 -3.35 2.51 7.15
CA PRO A 93 -2.81 3.63 6.40
C PRO A 93 -2.42 3.23 4.97
N MET A 94 -2.51 4.20 4.05
CA MET A 94 -1.98 4.06 2.69
C MET A 94 -0.51 4.48 2.67
N THR A 95 0.40 3.50 2.69
CA THR A 95 1.85 3.71 2.67
C THR A 95 2.41 3.71 1.24
N THR A 96 3.65 4.18 1.08
CA THR A 96 4.32 4.19 -0.23
C THR A 96 4.46 2.76 -0.77
N SER A 97 4.86 1.83 0.10
CA SER A 97 4.98 0.40 -0.23
C SER A 97 3.65 -0.22 -0.63
N LYS A 98 2.52 0.18 -0.01
CA LYS A 98 1.19 -0.29 -0.43
C LYS A 98 0.83 0.20 -1.83
N GLN A 99 1.11 1.47 -2.12
CA GLN A 99 0.88 2.07 -3.44
C GLN A 99 1.72 1.37 -4.52
N ASP A 100 3.03 1.25 -4.29
CA ASP A 100 3.94 0.58 -5.22
C ASP A 100 3.55 -0.89 -5.46
N HIS A 101 3.10 -1.58 -4.41
CA HIS A 101 2.60 -2.94 -4.51
C HIS A 101 1.32 -3.04 -5.35
N ILE A 102 0.34 -2.16 -5.12
CA ILE A 102 -0.88 -2.10 -5.94
C ILE A 102 -0.53 -1.84 -7.41
N ILE A 103 0.39 -0.91 -7.68
CA ILE A 103 0.82 -0.55 -9.03
C ILE A 103 1.51 -1.73 -9.71
N SER A 104 2.43 -2.40 -9.02
CA SER A 104 3.19 -3.52 -9.57
C SER A 104 2.33 -4.77 -9.83
N THR A 105 1.20 -4.89 -9.14
CA THR A 105 0.25 -6.01 -9.31
C THR A 105 -0.93 -5.69 -10.24
N LEU A 106 -0.94 -4.50 -10.87
CA LEU A 106 -1.96 -4.12 -11.84
C LEU A 106 -2.02 -5.12 -13.02
N PRO A 107 -3.22 -5.48 -13.51
CA PRO A 107 -3.33 -6.28 -14.72
C PRO A 107 -2.60 -5.65 -15.91
N PRO A 108 -2.03 -6.45 -16.83
CA PRO A 108 -1.19 -5.95 -17.93
C PRO A 108 -1.84 -4.87 -18.80
N LEU A 109 -3.16 -4.94 -18.99
CA LEU A 109 -3.91 -3.92 -19.73
C LEU A 109 -3.84 -2.55 -19.07
N PHE A 110 -3.91 -2.47 -17.74
CA PHE A 110 -3.81 -1.21 -17.01
C PHE A 110 -2.38 -0.68 -16.98
N GLN A 111 -1.39 -1.57 -16.87
CA GLN A 111 0.03 -1.20 -17.00
C GLN A 111 0.30 -0.58 -18.37
N PHE A 112 -0.13 -1.25 -19.45
CA PHE A 112 -0.04 -0.75 -20.81
C PHE A 112 -0.63 0.66 -20.95
N ILE A 113 -1.85 0.88 -20.45
CA ILE A 113 -2.54 2.17 -20.56
C ILE A 113 -1.77 3.27 -19.81
N LYS A 114 -1.30 2.97 -18.59
CA LYS A 114 -0.50 3.89 -17.77
C LYS A 114 0.78 4.28 -18.49
N ASP A 115 1.53 3.28 -18.97
CA ASP A 115 2.86 3.50 -19.52
C ASP A 115 2.81 4.16 -20.90
N THR A 116 1.83 3.81 -21.74
CA THR A 116 1.76 4.28 -23.13
C THR A 116 1.08 5.63 -23.29
N TYR A 117 0.06 5.92 -22.48
CA TYR A 117 -0.80 7.09 -22.72
C TYR A 117 -0.74 8.14 -21.61
N LEU A 118 -0.49 7.74 -20.36
CA LEU A 118 -0.47 8.71 -19.26
C LEU A 118 0.92 9.23 -18.96
N ILE A 119 1.93 8.35 -18.89
CA ILE A 119 3.32 8.77 -18.66
C ILE A 119 3.84 9.58 -19.86
N VAL A 120 3.58 9.10 -21.08
CA VAL A 120 4.01 9.77 -22.32
C VAL A 120 3.13 10.98 -22.67
N LYS A 121 2.03 11.21 -21.93
CA LYS A 121 1.01 12.23 -22.22
C LYS A 121 0.43 12.14 -23.64
N ASN A 122 0.39 10.94 -24.21
CA ASN A 122 -0.27 10.71 -25.48
C ASN A 122 -1.78 10.69 -25.27
N HIS A 123 -2.50 11.62 -25.91
CA HIS A 123 -3.95 11.62 -25.87
C HIS A 123 -4.52 10.40 -26.60
N ILE A 124 -5.33 9.58 -25.91
CA ILE A 124 -6.16 8.56 -26.54
C ILE A 124 -7.38 9.25 -27.16
N ASN A 125 -7.16 10.03 -28.21
CA ASN A 125 -8.25 10.60 -29.00
C ASN A 125 -8.40 9.75 -30.26
N ASP A 126 -9.61 9.23 -30.50
CA ASP A 126 -10.03 8.61 -31.75
C ASP A 126 -9.20 7.40 -32.23
N LEU A 127 -8.54 6.68 -31.32
CA LEU A 127 -7.76 5.49 -31.68
C LEU A 127 -8.71 4.33 -32.07
N PRO A 128 -8.60 3.76 -33.28
CA PRO A 128 -9.42 2.60 -33.66
C PRO A 128 -9.19 1.44 -32.68
N VAL A 129 -10.26 0.75 -32.27
CA VAL A 129 -10.18 -0.38 -31.32
C VAL A 129 -9.21 -1.46 -31.82
N GLN A 130 -9.12 -1.65 -33.13
CA GLN A 130 -8.17 -2.56 -33.74
C GLN A 130 -6.73 -2.11 -33.56
N GLU A 131 -6.47 -0.81 -33.70
CA GLU A 131 -5.16 -0.20 -33.52
C GLU A 131 -4.73 -0.27 -32.06
N PHE A 132 -5.62 0.13 -31.14
CA PHE A 132 -5.40 0.01 -29.69
C PHE A 132 -5.00 -1.42 -29.30
N TYR A 133 -5.75 -2.41 -29.78
CA TYR A 133 -5.47 -3.81 -29.45
C TYR A 133 -4.17 -4.34 -30.09
N ARG A 134 -3.81 -3.85 -31.29
CA ARG A 134 -2.53 -4.17 -31.92
C ARG A 134 -1.36 -3.66 -31.07
N VAL A 135 -1.41 -2.40 -30.66
CA VAL A 135 -0.37 -1.79 -29.80
C VAL A 135 -0.30 -2.50 -28.44
N TYR A 136 -1.45 -2.81 -27.83
CA TYR A 136 -1.51 -3.60 -26.59
C TYR A 136 -0.85 -4.99 -26.75
N THR A 137 -1.11 -5.68 -27.85
CA THR A 137 -0.53 -7.01 -28.11
C THR A 137 0.99 -6.90 -28.26
N SER A 138 1.47 -5.91 -29.01
CA SER A 138 2.91 -5.65 -29.17
C SER A 138 3.60 -5.28 -27.86
N TYR A 139 2.93 -4.51 -26.99
CA TYR A 139 3.39 -4.25 -25.63
C TYR A 139 3.53 -5.56 -24.84
N CYS A 140 2.49 -6.41 -24.86
CA CYS A 140 2.54 -7.70 -24.18
C CYS A 140 3.67 -8.61 -24.69
N GLU A 141 3.91 -8.66 -26.01
CA GLU A 141 5.02 -9.40 -26.62
C GLU A 141 6.39 -8.90 -26.12
N THR A 142 6.58 -7.58 -26.10
CA THR A 142 7.82 -6.94 -25.63
C THR A 142 8.11 -7.25 -24.15
N HIS A 143 7.06 -7.36 -23.34
CA HIS A 143 7.16 -7.67 -21.91
C HIS A 143 7.06 -9.17 -21.59
N HIS A 144 7.01 -10.06 -22.60
CA HIS A 144 6.83 -11.50 -22.45
C HIS A 144 5.58 -11.90 -21.63
N ILE A 145 4.49 -11.15 -21.81
CA ILE A 145 3.19 -11.36 -21.15
C ILE A 145 2.19 -11.93 -22.16
N THR A 146 1.36 -12.87 -21.74
CA THR A 146 0.23 -13.32 -22.58
C THR A 146 -0.86 -12.24 -22.64
N PRO A 147 -1.21 -11.73 -23.84
CA PRO A 147 -2.24 -10.71 -23.96
C PRO A 147 -3.63 -11.28 -23.66
N LEU A 148 -4.48 -10.45 -23.07
CA LEU A 148 -5.92 -10.74 -22.96
C LEU A 148 -6.55 -10.76 -24.36
N SER A 149 -7.57 -11.60 -24.57
CA SER A 149 -8.34 -11.57 -25.81
C SER A 149 -8.99 -10.20 -26.05
N LYS A 150 -9.17 -9.82 -27.32
CA LYS A 150 -9.79 -8.54 -27.71
C LYS A 150 -11.15 -8.30 -27.06
N ILE A 151 -11.95 -9.35 -26.90
CA ILE A 151 -13.27 -9.31 -26.26
C ILE A 151 -13.12 -9.01 -24.76
N ASN A 152 -12.21 -9.70 -24.08
CA ASN A 152 -11.98 -9.49 -22.65
C ASN A 152 -11.39 -8.11 -22.35
N ALA A 153 -10.44 -7.66 -23.17
CA ALA A 153 -9.89 -6.31 -23.06
C ALA A 153 -10.98 -5.24 -23.23
N SER A 154 -11.82 -5.37 -24.27
CA SER A 154 -12.94 -4.44 -24.50
C SER A 154 -13.94 -4.43 -23.34
N ARG A 155 -14.22 -5.60 -22.75
CA ARG A 155 -15.12 -5.72 -21.59
C ARG A 155 -14.56 -5.02 -20.36
N ILE A 156 -13.26 -5.16 -20.09
CA ILE A 156 -12.59 -4.49 -18.96
C ILE A 156 -12.60 -2.97 -19.16
N LEU A 157 -12.24 -2.49 -20.36
CA LEU A 157 -12.28 -1.07 -20.69
C LEU A 157 -13.68 -0.47 -20.47
N SER A 158 -14.73 -1.17 -20.90
CA SER A 158 -16.11 -0.69 -20.72
C SER A 158 -16.58 -0.76 -19.27
N ASN A 159 -16.31 -1.85 -18.56
CA ASN A 159 -16.88 -2.09 -17.22
C ASN A 159 -16.12 -1.36 -16.12
N GLU A 160 -14.79 -1.33 -16.19
CA GLU A 160 -13.94 -0.76 -15.14
C GLU A 160 -13.60 0.71 -15.39
N LEU A 161 -13.45 1.10 -16.67
CA LEU A 161 -13.02 2.44 -17.05
C LEU A 161 -14.11 3.27 -17.72
N SER A 162 -15.29 2.70 -17.97
CA SER A 162 -16.39 3.34 -18.71
C SER A 162 -15.97 3.82 -20.12
N ILE A 163 -14.91 3.25 -20.70
CA ILE A 163 -14.44 3.57 -22.05
C ILE A 163 -15.27 2.76 -23.04
N LYS A 164 -16.11 3.44 -23.82
CA LYS A 164 -16.97 2.81 -24.83
C LYS A 164 -16.43 3.09 -26.22
N SER A 165 -16.45 2.08 -27.09
CA SER A 165 -16.18 2.27 -28.51
C SER A 165 -17.39 2.92 -29.19
N LYS A 166 -17.15 3.94 -30.01
CA LYS A 166 -18.16 4.47 -30.92
C LYS A 166 -18.16 3.56 -32.15
N LYS A 167 -19.29 2.92 -32.45
CA LYS A 167 -19.49 2.34 -33.79
C LYS A 167 -19.70 3.49 -34.75
N MET A 168 -18.69 3.83 -35.55
CA MET A 168 -18.96 4.53 -36.81
C MET A 168 -19.65 3.52 -37.72
N ARG A 169 -20.94 3.71 -37.99
CA ARG A 169 -21.54 3.11 -39.17
C ARG A 169 -20.89 3.84 -40.35
N ILE A 170 -20.13 3.12 -41.16
CA ILE A 170 -19.82 3.60 -42.50
C ILE A 170 -21.12 3.33 -43.25
N ASP A 171 -22.05 4.28 -43.17
CA ASP A 171 -23.13 4.32 -44.15
C ASP A 171 -22.41 4.48 -45.49
N GLU A 172 -22.79 3.60 -46.41
CA GLU A 172 -22.37 3.50 -47.81
C GLU A 172 -21.92 4.86 -48.35
N ILE A 173 -20.67 4.95 -48.83
CA ILE A 173 -20.12 6.17 -49.40
C ILE A 173 -20.90 6.48 -50.68
N ASP A 174 -21.98 7.25 -50.56
CA ASP A 174 -22.59 7.93 -51.70
C ASP A 174 -21.80 9.22 -51.91
N ILE A 175 -20.95 9.23 -52.95
CA ILE A 175 -20.14 10.39 -53.33
C ILE A 175 -21.07 11.42 -53.96
N LYS A 176 -21.84 12.15 -53.16
CA LYS A 176 -22.48 13.40 -53.57
C LYS A 176 -22.57 14.39 -52.40
N GLY A 177 -21.85 15.51 -52.56
CA GLY A 177 -22.10 16.75 -51.83
C GLY A 177 -21.41 16.82 -50.46
N ILE A 178 -20.20 17.36 -50.43
CA ILE A 178 -19.64 17.95 -49.20
C ILE A 178 -20.43 19.25 -48.98
N ASP A 179 -21.48 19.18 -48.18
CA ASP A 179 -21.91 20.31 -47.37
C ASP A 179 -21.27 20.16 -45.99
N THR A 180 -20.52 21.19 -45.64
CA THR A 180 -19.85 21.33 -44.36
C THR A 180 -20.88 21.51 -43.27
N ASP A 181 -21.24 20.44 -42.57
CA ASP A 181 -21.75 20.57 -41.22
C ASP A 181 -21.05 19.58 -40.29
N THR A 182 -20.39 20.18 -39.31
CA THR A 182 -19.52 19.53 -38.33
C THR A 182 -20.36 18.61 -37.44
N PRO A 183 -20.14 17.29 -37.43
CA PRO A 183 -20.78 16.44 -36.44
C PRO A 183 -19.96 16.54 -35.15
N GLU A 184 -20.59 17.06 -34.11
CA GLU A 184 -20.04 17.22 -32.77
C GLU A 184 -19.27 15.98 -32.29
N LYS A 185 -18.06 16.29 -31.81
CA LYS A 185 -17.09 15.42 -31.15
C LYS A 185 -17.70 14.76 -29.91
N PRO A 186 -17.74 13.42 -29.77
CA PRO A 186 -17.95 12.81 -28.48
C PRO A 186 -16.61 12.37 -27.88
N ALA A 187 -16.23 13.03 -26.81
CA ALA A 187 -15.09 12.67 -25.98
C ALA A 187 -15.30 11.29 -25.34
N SER A 188 -14.44 10.31 -25.67
CA SER A 188 -14.15 9.24 -24.71
C SER A 188 -13.60 9.89 -23.46
N ASP A 189 -14.21 9.61 -22.29
CA ASP A 189 -13.94 10.36 -21.06
C ASP A 189 -12.56 9.98 -20.50
N LEU A 190 -11.51 10.57 -21.05
CA LEU A 190 -10.13 10.46 -20.58
C LEU A 190 -10.04 10.87 -19.09
N LYS A 191 -10.97 11.72 -18.62
CA LYS A 191 -11.12 12.05 -17.20
C LYS A 191 -11.57 10.85 -16.36
N ALA A 192 -12.35 9.90 -16.90
CA ALA A 192 -12.74 8.70 -16.17
C ALA A 192 -11.55 7.76 -15.93
N LEU A 193 -10.68 7.62 -16.95
CA LEU A 193 -9.43 6.86 -16.84
C LEU A 193 -8.43 7.56 -15.92
N GLU A 194 -8.21 8.86 -16.09
CA GLU A 194 -7.38 9.66 -15.21
C GLU A 194 -7.90 9.62 -13.77
N LYS A 195 -9.22 9.66 -13.56
CA LYS A 195 -9.83 9.55 -12.23
C LYS A 195 -9.69 8.15 -11.64
N PHE A 196 -9.80 7.09 -12.44
CA PHE A 196 -9.56 5.72 -11.99
C PHE A 196 -8.10 5.53 -11.59
N LEU A 197 -7.17 6.03 -12.40
CA LEU A 197 -5.75 5.92 -12.10
C LEU A 197 -5.33 6.87 -11.00
N ALA A 198 -5.87 8.09 -10.89
CA ALA A 198 -5.66 8.96 -9.73
C ALA A 198 -6.24 8.36 -8.45
N LYS A 199 -7.36 7.62 -8.53
CA LYS A 199 -7.89 6.86 -7.40
C LYS A 199 -6.91 5.78 -6.96
N ILE A 200 -6.24 5.11 -7.89
CA ILE A 200 -5.22 4.07 -7.62
C ILE A 200 -3.85 4.70 -7.23
N TYR A 201 -3.53 5.87 -7.77
CA TYR A 201 -2.22 6.51 -7.73
C TYR A 201 -2.10 7.61 -6.67
N ASN A 202 -3.19 7.97 -5.97
CA ASN A 202 -3.35 9.22 -5.21
C ASN A 202 -2.03 9.77 -4.61
N PRO A 203 -1.35 10.69 -5.32
CA PRO A 203 -0.04 11.19 -4.90
C PRO A 203 -0.15 12.27 -3.81
N ALA A 204 -1.37 12.70 -3.46
CA ALA A 204 -1.65 13.78 -2.52
C ALA A 204 -1.50 13.40 -1.03
N ASN A 205 -1.24 12.13 -0.69
CA ASN A 205 -1.06 11.72 0.72
C ASN A 205 0.31 12.05 1.32
N LYS A 206 1.23 12.68 0.56
CA LYS A 206 2.46 13.26 1.14
C LYS A 206 2.19 14.39 2.15
N SER A 207 0.97 14.91 2.23
CA SER A 207 0.68 16.14 2.97
C SER A 207 -0.29 16.01 4.15
N GLN A 208 -0.62 14.80 4.62
CA GLN A 208 -1.32 14.63 5.90
C GLN A 208 -0.38 14.09 6.98
N VAL A 209 0.74 14.80 7.18
CA VAL A 209 1.34 14.90 8.51
C VAL A 209 0.53 15.99 9.21
N GLN A 210 -0.28 15.59 10.20
CA GLN A 210 -1.08 16.50 11.00
C GLN A 210 -0.21 17.63 11.58
N GLU A 211 -0.51 18.85 11.17
CA GLU A 211 -0.16 20.07 11.87
C GLU A 211 -1.38 20.52 12.70
N LYS A 212 -1.18 20.57 14.03
CA LYS A 212 -1.93 21.21 15.14
C LYS A 212 -2.00 20.25 16.33
N SER A 213 -1.69 20.63 17.57
CA SER A 213 -1.74 21.95 18.20
C SER A 213 -0.74 22.01 19.36
N ALA A 214 -0.04 23.13 19.49
CA ALA A 214 0.74 23.47 20.68
C ALA A 214 -0.20 23.98 21.79
N GLU A 215 -0.17 23.38 23.00
CA GLU A 215 -0.43 24.14 24.23
C GLU A 215 0.15 23.48 25.50
N LYS A 216 0.97 24.28 26.21
CA LYS A 216 1.33 24.33 27.64
C LYS A 216 2.05 23.16 28.34
N LYS A 217 3.36 23.42 28.49
CA LYS A 217 4.29 22.98 29.54
C LYS A 217 3.82 23.43 30.95
N PRO A 218 4.06 22.64 32.01
CA PRO A 218 4.37 23.18 33.33
C PRO A 218 5.87 23.05 33.65
N ALA A 219 6.37 24.05 34.38
CA ALA A 219 7.76 24.23 34.78
C ALA A 219 8.19 23.24 35.90
N PRO A 220 9.50 23.07 36.16
CA PRO A 220 10.05 22.15 37.15
C PRO A 220 9.96 22.73 38.57
N VAL A 221 9.66 21.88 39.55
CA VAL A 221 9.78 22.20 40.98
C VAL A 221 11.23 22.06 41.41
N GLU A 222 11.74 23.08 42.10
CA GLU A 222 13.08 23.19 42.68
C GLU A 222 13.43 22.06 43.66
N GLU A 223 14.67 21.57 43.59
CA GLU A 223 15.33 20.84 44.68
C GLU A 223 15.96 21.82 45.68
N LYS A 224 15.88 21.48 46.98
CA LYS A 224 16.86 21.91 47.99
C LYS A 224 17.45 20.68 48.70
N PRO A 225 18.73 20.73 49.11
CA PRO A 225 19.47 19.56 49.57
C PRO A 225 19.39 19.39 51.09
N THR A 226 19.34 18.15 51.56
CA THR A 226 19.80 17.83 52.93
C THR A 226 20.61 16.54 52.90
N GLU A 227 21.87 16.71 53.26
CA GLU A 227 22.89 15.71 53.52
C GLU A 227 22.63 15.05 54.89
N GLU A 228 22.46 13.73 54.95
CA GLU A 228 22.88 12.97 56.12
C GLU A 228 23.35 11.56 55.73
N LYS A 229 24.60 11.30 56.10
CA LYS A 229 25.44 10.13 55.84
C LYS A 229 25.12 9.06 56.89
N LEU A 230 24.94 7.78 56.52
CA LEU A 230 25.41 6.59 57.26
C LEU A 230 25.23 5.31 56.38
N ALA A 231 26.23 4.42 56.38
CA ALA A 231 26.51 3.34 55.42
C ALA A 231 25.85 1.96 55.76
N PRO A 232 26.20 0.84 55.09
CA PRO A 232 25.83 0.39 53.75
C PRO A 232 24.96 -0.90 53.79
N VAL A 233 23.93 -1.01 52.94
CA VAL A 233 23.21 -2.29 52.73
C VAL A 233 23.15 -2.61 51.23
N VAL A 234 23.60 -3.83 50.92
CA VAL A 234 23.73 -4.43 49.60
C VAL A 234 22.39 -4.42 48.84
N HIS A 235 22.29 -3.67 47.74
CA HIS A 235 21.18 -3.78 46.80
C HIS A 235 21.64 -3.70 45.33
N LYS A 236 21.07 -4.61 44.53
CA LYS A 236 21.29 -4.85 43.09
C LYS A 236 21.30 -3.54 42.27
N ALA A 237 22.25 -3.45 41.36
CA ALA A 237 22.33 -2.38 40.35
C ALA A 237 21.10 -2.41 39.42
N ALA A 238 20.50 -1.24 39.21
CA ALA A 238 19.48 -1.00 38.19
C ALA A 238 20.10 -0.99 36.77
N PRO A 239 19.35 -1.35 35.71
CA PRO A 239 19.85 -1.30 34.35
C PRO A 239 20.07 0.15 33.87
N PRO A 240 21.00 0.40 32.93
CA PRO A 240 21.30 1.74 32.44
C PRO A 240 20.15 2.31 31.60
N VAL A 241 19.80 3.57 31.85
CA VAL A 241 18.83 4.35 31.08
C VAL A 241 19.45 4.70 29.71
N LEU A 242 18.79 4.30 28.62
CA LEU A 242 19.16 4.66 27.25
C LEU A 242 18.86 6.14 26.95
N PRO A 243 19.71 6.86 26.20
CA PRO A 243 19.48 8.27 25.87
C PRO A 243 18.29 8.45 24.91
N LYS A 244 17.57 9.56 25.08
CA LYS A 244 16.46 9.95 24.18
C LYS A 244 16.98 10.27 22.76
N PRO A 245 16.23 9.91 21.70
CA PRO A 245 16.63 10.18 20.33
C PRO A 245 16.57 11.68 20.00
N VAL A 246 17.63 12.19 19.38
CA VAL A 246 17.69 13.52 18.78
C VAL A 246 17.09 13.42 17.38
N PHE A 247 15.94 14.04 17.16
CA PHE A 247 15.40 14.23 15.81
C PHE A 247 16.02 15.50 15.22
N GLY A 248 16.83 15.32 14.17
CA GLY A 248 17.41 16.41 13.38
C GLY A 248 16.33 17.12 12.56
N LYS A 249 16.50 18.44 12.42
CA LYS A 249 15.70 19.34 11.57
C LYS A 249 15.93 19.09 10.08
#